data_AF-A0A7X7H6I0-F1
#
_entry.id   AF-A0A7X7H6I0-F1
#
_cell.length_a   1.000
_cell.length_b   1.000
_cell.length_c   1.000
_cell.angle_alpha   90.00
_cell.angle_beta   90.00
_cell.angle_gamma   90.00
#
_symmetry.space_group_name_H-M   'P 1'
#
loop_
_entity.id
_entity.type
_entity.pdbx_description
1 polymer ?
#
loop_
_entity_poly.entity_id
_entity_poly.type
_entity_poly.pdbx_seq_one_letter_code
_entity_poly.pdbx_strand_id
1 'polypeptide(L)'
;MGCASAFVLKEQQRQFHECNDDLDLQYTKYGRSDFFFADIIEKGHIYQIGFPKCVCPMVLSGFSKNAVHCECSRQSILFILHELLPDKQFEVETIHT
;
A
#
# COMPACT_ATOMS: atom_id res chain seq x y z
N MET A 1 -14.11 -3.72 -1.40
CA MET A 1 -13.90 -2.47 -2.16
C MET A 1 -12.74 -1.72 -1.48
N GLY A 2 -11.52 -1.83 -2.02
CA GLY A 2 -10.35 -1.13 -1.49
C GLY A 2 -10.36 0.35 -1.86
N CYS A 3 -9.59 1.18 -1.15
CA CYS A 3 -9.38 2.59 -1.47
C CYS A 3 -8.36 2.85 -2.59
N ALA A 4 -7.61 1.84 -3.05
CA ALA A 4 -6.76 1.96 -4.24
C ALA A 4 -7.62 2.24 -5.49
N SER A 5 -7.39 3.40 -6.11
CA SER A 5 -7.98 3.72 -7.40
C SER A 5 -7.21 3.04 -8.54
N ALA A 6 -7.82 2.96 -9.72
CA ALA A 6 -7.13 2.50 -10.93
C ALA A 6 -5.86 3.34 -11.25
N PHE A 7 -5.84 4.61 -10.82
CA PHE A 7 -4.65 5.45 -10.95
C PHE A 7 -3.53 5.00 -10.01
N VAL A 8 -3.85 4.73 -8.74
CA VAL A 8 -2.87 4.23 -7.76
C VAL A 8 -2.26 2.91 -8.22
N LEU A 9 -3.08 1.96 -8.72
CA LEU A 9 -2.56 0.69 -9.23
C LEU A 9 -1.59 0.91 -10.41
N LYS A 10 -1.96 1.73 -11.39
CA LYS A 10 -1.09 2.01 -12.54
C LYS A 10 0.23 2.65 -12.13
N GLU A 11 0.20 3.54 -11.16
CA GLU A 11 1.42 4.18 -10.64
C GLU A 11 2.30 3.17 -9.90
N GLN A 12 1.71 2.27 -9.11
CA GLN A 12 2.44 1.17 -8.46
C GLN A 12 3.08 0.22 -9.49
N GLN A 13 2.35 -0.16 -10.54
CA GLN A 13 2.87 -0.98 -11.64
C GLN A 13 4.03 -0.28 -12.37
N ARG A 14 3.89 1.01 -12.66
CA ARG A 14 4.95 1.82 -13.28
C ARG A 14 6.21 1.83 -12.42
N GLN A 15 6.07 2.10 -11.13
CA GLN A 15 7.18 2.15 -10.17
C GLN A 15 7.85 0.79 -10.01
N PHE A 16 7.07 -0.29 -9.92
CA PHE A 16 7.54 -1.65 -9.81
C PHE A 16 8.37 -2.07 -11.03
N HIS A 17 7.86 -1.81 -12.23
CA HIS A 17 8.55 -2.13 -13.48
C HIS A 17 9.84 -1.32 -13.66
N GLU A 18 9.81 -0.03 -13.31
CA GLU A 18 11.01 0.83 -13.31
C GLU A 18 12.08 0.32 -12.32
N CYS A 19 11.67 -0.44 -11.30
CA CYS A 19 12.52 -1.03 -10.28
C CYS A 19 12.83 -2.51 -10.54
N ASN A 20 12.80 -2.95 -11.81
CA ASN A 20 13.09 -4.33 -12.23
C ASN A 20 12.21 -5.38 -11.54
N ASP A 21 10.94 -5.05 -11.32
CA ASP A 21 9.96 -5.93 -10.70
C ASP A 21 10.40 -6.41 -9.28
N ASP A 22 11.07 -5.52 -8.54
CA ASP A 22 11.60 -5.76 -7.20
C ASP A 22 11.01 -4.76 -6.18
N LEU A 23 10.34 -5.29 -5.16
CA LEU A 23 9.71 -4.49 -4.10
C LEU A 23 10.72 -3.78 -3.20
N ASP A 24 11.89 -4.38 -2.93
CA ASP A 24 12.94 -3.71 -2.14
C ASP A 24 13.44 -2.48 -2.89
N LEU A 25 13.68 -2.61 -4.20
CA LEU A 25 14.09 -1.49 -5.04
C LEU A 25 12.99 -0.43 -5.15
N GLN A 26 11.74 -0.86 -5.35
CA GLN A 26 10.60 0.03 -5.40
C GLN A 26 10.43 0.81 -4.10
N TYR A 27 10.42 0.15 -2.94
CA TYR A 27 10.23 0.80 -1.65
C TYR A 27 11.45 1.60 -1.20
N THR A 28 12.65 1.20 -1.58
CA THR A 28 13.84 2.05 -1.38
C THR A 28 13.71 3.37 -2.14
N LYS A 29 13.14 3.36 -3.35
CA LYS A 29 13.02 4.54 -4.21
C LYS A 29 11.78 5.40 -3.91
N TYR A 30 10.64 4.77 -3.68
CA TYR A 30 9.32 5.40 -3.62
C TYR A 30 8.59 5.17 -2.29
N GLY A 31 9.13 4.35 -1.39
CA GLY A 31 8.50 3.94 -0.14
C GLY A 31 8.44 5.00 0.96
N ARG A 32 8.65 6.28 0.64
CA ARG A 32 8.54 7.38 1.62
C ARG A 32 7.89 8.61 1.01
N SER A 33 6.75 9.01 1.57
CA SER A 33 6.02 10.24 1.24
C SER A 33 5.14 10.69 2.42
N ASP A 34 4.50 11.85 2.29
CA ASP A 34 3.54 12.35 3.28
C ASP A 34 2.26 11.51 3.42
N PHE A 35 2.01 10.60 2.47
CA PHE A 35 0.76 9.83 2.37
C PHE A 35 0.98 8.31 2.47
N PHE A 36 2.23 7.85 2.36
CA PHE A 36 2.60 6.44 2.30
C PHE A 36 4.02 6.25 2.81
N PHE A 37 4.22 5.20 3.60
CA PHE A 37 5.53 4.64 3.84
C PHE A 37 5.53 3.13 3.68
N ALA A 38 6.66 2.58 3.27
CA ALA A 38 6.96 1.16 3.21
C ALA A 38 8.38 0.93 3.71
N ASP A 39 8.51 0.58 4.99
CA ASP A 39 9.79 0.27 5.60
C ASP A 39 10.13 -1.21 5.36
N ILE A 40 11.35 -1.47 4.88
CA ILE A 40 11.84 -2.83 4.61
C ILE A 40 12.38 -3.39 5.92
N ILE A 41 11.66 -4.35 6.51
CA ILE A 41 12.05 -5.03 7.75
C ILE A 41 12.96 -6.21 7.44
N GLU A 42 12.58 -7.01 6.43
CA GLU A 42 13.35 -8.10 5.88
C GLU A 42 13.26 -8.08 4.36
N LYS A 43 14.40 -7.91 3.70
CA LYS A 43 14.49 -7.80 2.23
C LYS A 43 13.82 -8.98 1.53
N GLY A 44 12.93 -8.68 0.58
CA GLY A 44 12.22 -9.69 -0.19
C GLY A 44 11.12 -10.43 0.58
N HIS A 45 10.86 -10.10 1.84
CA HIS A 45 9.99 -10.89 2.72
C HIS A 45 9.03 -10.06 3.57
N ILE A 46 9.54 -9.17 4.44
CA ILE A 46 8.73 -8.46 5.44
C ILE A 46 8.83 -6.95 5.22
N TYR A 47 7.66 -6.32 5.02
CA TYR A 47 7.53 -4.87 4.85
C TYR A 47 6.52 -4.31 5.83
N GLN A 48 6.86 -3.20 6.49
CA GLN A 48 5.93 -2.43 7.29
C GLN A 48 5.37 -1.28 6.45
N ILE A 49 4.08 -1.34 6.16
CA ILE A 49 3.40 -0.36 5.31
C ILE A 49 2.44 0.47 6.14
N GLY A 50 2.40 1.78 5.91
CA GLY A 50 1.42 2.64 6.55
C GLY A 50 0.99 3.81 5.69
N PHE A 51 -0.19 4.32 6.04
CA PHE A 51 -0.88 5.40 5.36
C PHE A 51 -1.14 6.53 6.35
N PRO A 52 -0.17 7.45 6.57
CA PRO A 52 -0.29 8.50 7.58
C PRO A 52 -1.51 9.41 7.42
N LYS A 53 -2.07 9.50 6.21
CA LYS A 53 -3.25 10.31 5.90
C LYS A 53 -4.20 9.55 4.99
N CYS A 54 -5.45 9.38 5.42
CA CYS A 54 -6.51 8.86 4.56
C CYS A 54 -7.13 10.00 3.74
N VAL A 55 -7.07 9.90 2.42
CA VAL A 55 -7.63 10.90 1.48
C VAL A 55 -8.93 10.42 0.82
N CYS A 56 -9.56 9.36 1.34
CA CYS A 56 -10.81 8.89 0.76
C CYS A 56 -11.94 9.92 0.98
N PRO A 57 -12.91 10.04 0.05
CA PRO A 57 -13.97 11.04 0.15
C PRO A 57 -14.74 11.00 1.48
N MET A 58 -14.92 9.82 2.10
CA MET A 58 -15.62 9.70 3.38
C MET A 58 -14.86 10.33 4.56
N VAL A 59 -13.53 10.24 4.56
CA VAL A 59 -12.69 10.89 5.58
C VAL A 59 -12.59 12.38 5.30
N LEU A 60 -12.39 12.78 4.04
CA LEU A 60 -12.30 14.20 3.66
C LEU A 60 -13.60 14.98 3.93
N SER A 61 -14.76 14.31 3.85
CA SER A 61 -16.07 14.90 4.14
C SER A 61 -16.44 14.89 5.62
N GLY A 62 -15.58 14.35 6.49
CA GLY A 62 -15.80 14.33 7.95
C GLY A 62 -16.83 13.28 8.42
N PHE A 63 -17.32 12.42 7.53
CA PHE A 63 -18.34 11.42 7.84
C PHE A 63 -17.80 10.21 8.62
N SER A 64 -16.48 10.04 8.72
CA SER A 64 -15.88 8.91 9.42
C SER A 64 -14.58 9.27 10.13
N LYS A 65 -14.38 8.68 11.32
CA LYS A 65 -13.17 8.78 12.12
C LYS A 65 -12.36 7.49 11.97
N ASN A 66 -11.32 7.55 11.13
CA ASN A 66 -10.16 6.65 10.92
C ASN A 66 -10.26 5.13 11.15
N ALA A 67 -10.79 4.62 12.28
CA ALA A 67 -10.62 3.21 12.69
C ALA A 67 -11.29 2.18 11.76
N VAL A 68 -12.41 2.52 11.11
CA VAL A 68 -13.11 1.61 10.17
C VAL A 68 -12.46 1.63 8.76
N HIS A 69 -11.48 2.52 8.52
CA HIS A 69 -10.78 2.68 7.24
C HIS A 69 -9.45 1.94 7.14
N CYS A 70 -8.98 1.31 8.21
CA CYS A 70 -7.76 0.50 8.16
C CYS A 70 -7.95 -0.74 7.27
N GLU A 71 -9.14 -1.35 7.27
CA GLU A 71 -9.40 -2.51 6.41
C GLU A 71 -9.44 -2.13 4.92
N CYS A 72 -9.91 -0.92 4.56
CA CYS A 72 -9.86 -0.53 3.14
C CYS A 72 -8.42 -0.32 2.66
N SER A 73 -7.54 0.15 3.55
CA SER A 73 -6.10 0.26 3.29
C SER A 73 -5.47 -1.13 3.17
N ARG A 74 -5.82 -2.06 4.08
CA ARG A 74 -5.37 -3.47 4.07
C ARG A 74 -5.76 -4.19 2.78
N GLN A 75 -7.01 -4.05 2.36
CA GLN A 75 -7.50 -4.64 1.11
C GLN A 75 -6.85 -3.99 -0.13
N SER A 76 -6.52 -2.71 -0.05
CA SER A 76 -5.84 -2.00 -1.15
C SER A 76 -4.43 -2.50 -1.36
N ILE A 77 -3.67 -2.68 -0.28
CA ILE A 77 -2.30 -3.19 -0.41
C ILE A 77 -2.30 -4.64 -0.88
N LEU A 78 -3.19 -5.49 -0.35
CA LEU A 78 -3.34 -6.85 -0.87
C LEU A 78 -3.65 -6.87 -2.36
N PHE A 79 -4.60 -6.04 -2.79
CA PHE A 79 -4.95 -5.94 -4.21
C PHE A 79 -3.74 -5.53 -5.05
N ILE A 80 -3.01 -4.47 -4.66
CA ILE A 80 -1.81 -4.03 -5.38
C ILE A 80 -0.77 -5.16 -5.42
N LEU A 81 -0.48 -5.81 -4.29
CA LEU A 81 0.55 -6.85 -4.23
C LEU A 81 0.18 -8.08 -5.09
N HIS A 82 -1.08 -8.49 -5.12
CA HIS A 82 -1.52 -9.56 -6.01
C HIS A 82 -1.45 -9.18 -7.49
N GLU A 83 -1.68 -7.92 -7.84
CA GLU A 83 -1.54 -7.44 -9.23
C GLU A 83 -0.07 -7.34 -9.65
N LEU A 84 0.84 -6.96 -8.74
CA LEU A 84 2.28 -6.88 -9.03
C LEU A 84 2.96 -8.25 -9.05
N LEU A 85 2.52 -9.15 -8.17
CA LEU A 85 3.16 -10.43 -7.88
C LEU A 85 2.09 -11.55 -7.82
N PRO A 86 1.48 -11.91 -8.95
CA PRO A 86 0.31 -12.81 -8.99
C PRO A 86 0.61 -14.22 -8.48
N ASP A 87 1.87 -14.67 -8.59
CA ASP A 87 2.30 -16.00 -8.16
C ASP A 87 2.66 -16.09 -6.68
N LYS A 88 2.60 -14.97 -5.93
CA LYS A 88 2.93 -14.92 -4.51
C LYS A 88 1.69 -14.88 -3.63
N GLN A 89 1.81 -15.48 -2.46
CA GLN A 89 0.85 -15.40 -1.38
C GLN A 89 1.30 -14.35 -0.37
N PHE A 90 0.36 -13.57 0.16
CA PHE A 90 0.63 -12.49 1.10
C PHE A 90 -0.20 -12.65 2.35
N GLU A 91 0.44 -12.48 3.50
CA GLU A 91 -0.21 -12.31 4.78
C GLU A 91 -0.05 -10.87 5.22
N VAL A 92 -1.12 -10.28 5.78
CA VAL A 92 -1.09 -8.88 6.23
C VAL A 92 -1.72 -8.81 7.61
N GLU A 93 -0.91 -8.39 8.58
CA GLU A 93 -1.33 -8.14 9.96
C GLU A 93 -1.42 -6.63 10.23
N THR A 94 -2.45 -6.19 10.95
CA THR A 94 -2.59 -4.79 11.35
C THR A 94 -1.88 -4.54 12.67
N ILE A 95 -0.80 -3.75 12.64
CA ILE A 95 0.05 -3.50 13.82
C ILE A 95 -0.41 -2.25 14.60
N HIS A 96 -0.97 -1.24 13.93
CA HIS A 96 -1.48 -0.01 14.55
C HIS A 96 -2.60 0.63 13.72
N THR A 97 -3.47 1.43 14.36
CA THR A 97 -4.59 2.16 13.74
C THR A 97 -4.72 3.59 14.22
#